data_AF-A0A535JFM3-F1
#
_entry.id   AF-A0A535JFM3-F1
#
_cell.length_a   1.000
_cell.length_b   1.000
_cell.length_c   1.000
_cell.angle_alpha   90.00
_cell.angle_beta   90.00
_cell.angle_gamma   90.00
#
_symmetry.space_group_name_H-M   'P 1'
#
loop_
_entity.id
_entity.type
_entity.pdbx_description
1 polymer ?
#
loop_
_entity_poly.entity_id
_entity_poly.type
_entity_poly.pdbx_seq_one_letter_code
_entity_poly.pdbx_strand_id
1 'polypeptide(L)'
;MNGVAAVARYTLLELSRRRILLVFFIIGALGIAAIGAALKIVSVTSPTVVSGGFGPPGSAQPDQALIDRLTELQFVSQLIDVIGFFALLIAFAIGMTAIYHDLESGAAVGIFSKPVSRLSFTAGKVAAALVAMIVIVGLLSLETRLVMTLFGGGLEGALWVETVAAVANASLLMLIVLALSTWMNNIIAAVVAFVYNGIAGVVVLLHTALDAGSLGNNTFIKAAIDIGYWIVPHHLMSDAKRQLARAEFDLFSASAQGQGGPSLADFVNSVPGASSVQDIVWWVFLVALFAALVYLAVRRRQV
;
A
#
# COMPACT_ATOMS: atom_id res chain seq x y z
N MET A 1 7.26 -7.64 -34.61
CA MET A 1 6.66 -8.15 -33.34
C MET A 1 7.20 -7.30 -32.19
N ASN A 2 6.34 -6.70 -31.36
CA ASN A 2 6.77 -5.78 -30.29
C ASN A 2 7.62 -6.52 -29.24
N GLY A 3 8.94 -6.31 -29.25
CA GLY A 3 9.89 -6.97 -28.34
C GLY A 3 9.53 -6.81 -26.86
N VAL A 4 8.99 -5.65 -26.48
CA VAL A 4 8.48 -5.35 -25.13
C VAL A 4 7.42 -6.38 -24.70
N ALA A 5 6.42 -6.63 -25.54
CA ALA A 5 5.31 -7.53 -25.22
C ALA A 5 5.76 -8.99 -25.11
N ALA A 6 6.73 -9.40 -25.93
CA ALA A 6 7.32 -10.73 -25.84
C ALA A 6 8.07 -10.95 -24.52
N VAL A 7 8.90 -9.97 -24.11
CA VAL A 7 9.61 -10.01 -22.82
C VAL A 7 8.63 -9.98 -21.66
N ALA A 8 7.60 -9.14 -21.73
CA ALA A 8 6.58 -9.05 -20.69
C ALA A 8 5.84 -10.39 -20.51
N ARG A 9 5.39 -11.01 -21.61
CA ARG A 9 4.71 -12.32 -21.58
C ARG A 9 5.59 -13.40 -20.98
N TYR A 10 6.87 -13.46 -21.37
CA TYR A 10 7.82 -14.42 -20.82
C TYR A 10 8.01 -14.20 -19.31
N THR A 11 8.21 -12.95 -18.90
CA THR A 11 8.38 -12.59 -17.48
C THR A 11 7.14 -12.94 -16.66
N LEU A 12 5.94 -12.68 -17.18
CA LEU A 12 4.70 -13.05 -16.51
C LEU A 12 4.56 -14.57 -16.33
N LEU A 13 4.92 -15.36 -17.35
CA LEU A 13 4.92 -16.83 -17.25
C LEU A 13 5.96 -17.34 -16.25
N GLU A 14 7.09 -16.65 -16.11
CA GLU A 14 8.09 -16.99 -15.12
C GLU A 14 7.60 -16.64 -13.71
N LEU A 15 7.07 -15.43 -13.51
CA LEU A 15 6.48 -14.99 -12.24
C LEU A 15 5.33 -15.91 -11.83
N SER A 16 4.46 -16.34 -12.77
CA SER A 16 3.35 -17.24 -12.48
C SER A 16 3.79 -18.65 -12.08
N ARG A 17 4.97 -19.11 -12.53
CA ARG A 17 5.54 -20.39 -12.08
C ARG A 17 6.18 -20.29 -10.69
N ARG A 18 6.52 -19.08 -10.24
CA ARG A 18 7.12 -18.88 -8.93
C ARG A 18 6.05 -19.01 -7.86
N ARG A 19 6.09 -20.15 -7.15
CA ARG A 19 5.17 -20.45 -6.04
C ARG A 19 5.19 -19.40 -4.94
N ILE A 20 6.25 -18.60 -4.81
CA ILE A 20 6.34 -17.56 -3.78
C ILE A 20 5.21 -16.52 -3.87
N LEU A 21 4.81 -16.10 -5.08
CA LEU A 21 3.71 -15.15 -5.26
C LEU A 21 2.37 -15.77 -4.89
N LEU A 22 2.18 -17.06 -5.23
CA LEU A 22 1.01 -17.83 -4.83
C LEU A 22 0.94 -17.96 -3.30
N VAL A 23 2.07 -18.19 -2.63
CA VAL A 23 2.13 -18.29 -1.17
C VAL A 23 1.72 -16.97 -0.52
N PHE A 24 2.26 -15.83 -0.98
CA PHE A 24 1.85 -14.51 -0.47
C PHE A 24 0.37 -14.24 -0.71
N PHE A 25 -0.15 -14.59 -1.89
CA PHE A 25 -1.56 -14.46 -2.20
C PHE A 25 -2.43 -15.33 -1.27
N ILE A 26 -2.11 -16.62 -1.11
CA ILE A 26 -2.87 -17.54 -0.24
C ILE A 26 -2.85 -17.08 1.21
N ILE A 27 -1.68 -16.68 1.73
CA ILE A 27 -1.57 -16.19 3.11
C ILE A 27 -2.37 -14.89 3.28
N GLY A 28 -2.32 -13.98 2.30
CA GLY A 28 -3.10 -12.76 2.30
C GLY A 28 -4.60 -13.02 2.29
N ALA A 29 -5.05 -13.86 1.37
CA ALA A 29 -6.45 -14.25 1.22
C ALA A 29 -7.00 -14.89 2.50
N LEU A 30 -6.31 -15.93 2.99
CA LEU A 30 -6.70 -16.61 4.24
C LEU A 30 -6.68 -15.66 5.44
N GLY A 31 -5.71 -14.74 5.51
CA GLY A 31 -5.64 -13.73 6.57
C GLY A 31 -6.83 -12.79 6.55
N ILE A 32 -7.17 -12.24 5.37
CA ILE A 32 -8.33 -11.33 5.20
C ILE A 32 -9.63 -12.05 5.55
N ALA A 33 -9.83 -13.27 5.02
CA ALA A 33 -11.02 -14.08 5.31
C ALA A 33 -11.14 -14.44 6.80
N ALA A 34 -10.03 -14.83 7.44
CA ALA A 34 -10.02 -15.18 8.86
C ALA A 34 -10.34 -13.99 9.76
N ILE A 35 -9.76 -12.82 9.49
CA ILE A 35 -10.05 -11.59 10.24
C ILE A 35 -11.52 -11.19 10.09
N GLY A 36 -12.04 -11.18 8.86
CA GLY A 36 -13.44 -10.84 8.61
C GLY A 36 -14.41 -11.80 9.29
N ALA A 37 -14.17 -13.12 9.19
CA ALA A 37 -14.99 -14.12 9.86
C ALA A 37 -14.92 -14.01 11.39
N ALA A 38 -13.72 -13.83 11.96
CA ALA A 38 -13.53 -13.68 13.40
C ALA A 38 -14.26 -12.44 13.93
N LEU A 39 -14.13 -11.29 13.28
CA LEU A 39 -14.83 -10.07 13.67
C LEU A 39 -16.35 -10.21 13.57
N LYS A 40 -16.86 -10.87 12.52
CA LYS A 40 -18.31 -11.14 12.42
C LYS A 40 -18.79 -12.05 13.54
N ILE A 41 -18.07 -13.12 13.86
CA ILE A 41 -18.41 -14.01 14.98
C ILE A 41 -18.45 -13.22 16.29
N VAL A 42 -17.42 -12.42 16.58
CA VAL A 42 -17.34 -11.60 17.80
C VAL A 42 -18.50 -10.60 17.88
N SER A 43 -18.87 -9.96 16.76
CA SER A 43 -19.99 -9.00 16.71
C SER A 43 -21.34 -9.65 17.04
N VAL A 44 -21.51 -10.94 16.70
CA VAL A 44 -22.75 -11.70 16.95
C VAL A 44 -22.76 -12.30 18.36
N THR A 45 -21.63 -12.82 18.84
CA THR A 45 -21.57 -13.53 20.14
C THR A 45 -21.34 -12.61 21.33
N SER A 46 -20.67 -11.47 21.13
CA SER A 46 -20.21 -10.58 22.20
C SER A 46 -20.41 -9.10 21.83
N PRO A 47 -21.66 -8.65 21.60
CA PRO A 47 -21.96 -7.27 21.20
C PRO A 47 -21.43 -6.22 22.18
N THR A 48 -21.38 -6.55 23.48
CA THR A 48 -20.86 -5.69 24.56
C THR A 48 -19.34 -5.47 24.53
N VAL A 49 -18.57 -6.36 23.89
CA VAL A 49 -17.11 -6.23 23.76
C VAL A 49 -16.75 -5.28 22.62
N VAL A 50 -17.54 -5.30 21.54
CA VAL A 50 -17.38 -4.39 20.39
C VAL A 50 -17.85 -2.98 20.76
N SER A 51 -18.86 -2.84 21.62
CA SER A 51 -19.35 -1.55 22.11
C SER A 51 -18.53 -0.96 23.26
N GLY A 52 -17.34 -1.49 23.56
CA GLY A 52 -16.56 -1.20 24.78
C GLY A 52 -16.41 0.30 25.08
N GLY A 53 -17.28 0.82 25.96
CA GLY A 53 -17.25 2.20 26.46
C GLY A 53 -18.04 3.25 25.66
N PHE A 54 -18.71 2.87 24.56
CA PHE A 54 -19.36 3.82 23.66
C PHE A 54 -20.86 3.97 23.96
N GLY A 55 -21.16 4.65 25.07
CA GLY A 55 -22.51 5.05 25.47
C GLY A 55 -22.53 5.51 26.92
N PRO A 56 -23.32 6.55 27.28
CA PRO A 56 -23.48 6.92 28.68
C PRO A 56 -23.98 5.71 29.49
N PRO A 57 -23.45 5.49 30.70
CA PRO A 57 -23.84 4.35 31.54
C PRO A 57 -25.36 4.36 31.74
N GLY A 58 -26.03 3.28 31.31
CA GLY A 58 -27.49 3.11 31.41
C GLY A 58 -28.29 3.34 30.12
N SER A 59 -27.64 3.59 28.97
CA SER A 59 -28.32 3.61 27.68
C SER A 59 -28.78 2.20 27.26
N ALA A 60 -29.95 2.12 26.61
CA ALA A 60 -30.51 0.88 26.09
C ALA A 60 -29.49 0.15 25.21
N GLN A 61 -29.54 -1.18 25.24
CA GLN A 61 -28.66 -2.07 24.47
C GLN A 61 -28.51 -1.52 23.04
N PRO A 62 -27.28 -1.24 22.55
CA PRO A 62 -27.08 -0.61 21.27
C PRO A 62 -27.76 -1.43 20.16
N ASP A 63 -28.46 -0.72 19.26
CA ASP A 63 -29.15 -1.33 18.13
C ASP A 63 -28.17 -2.18 17.31
N GLN A 64 -28.59 -3.39 16.91
CA GLN A 64 -27.73 -4.36 16.22
C GLN A 64 -27.11 -3.76 14.94
N ALA A 65 -27.85 -2.86 14.27
CA ALA A 65 -27.39 -2.13 13.10
C ALA A 65 -26.19 -1.20 13.40
N LEU A 66 -26.14 -0.60 14.60
CA LEU A 66 -25.02 0.25 15.02
C LEU A 66 -23.78 -0.59 15.32
N ILE A 67 -23.96 -1.76 15.94
CA ILE A 67 -22.86 -2.71 16.21
C ILE A 67 -22.27 -3.25 14.91
N ASP A 68 -23.10 -3.62 13.95
CA ASP A 68 -22.65 -4.06 12.62
C ASP A 68 -21.86 -2.96 11.91
N ARG A 69 -22.28 -1.69 11.99
CA ARG A 69 -21.56 -0.54 11.43
C ARG A 69 -20.22 -0.23 12.11
N LEU A 70 -20.15 -0.30 13.44
CA LEU A 70 -18.88 -0.12 14.16
C LEU A 70 -17.89 -1.25 13.84
N THR A 71 -18.39 -2.49 13.77
CA THR A 71 -17.58 -3.65 13.37
C THR A 71 -17.07 -3.48 11.94
N GLU A 72 -17.92 -2.98 11.02
CA GLU A 72 -17.54 -2.68 9.64
C GLU A 72 -16.39 -1.66 9.58
N LEU A 73 -16.50 -0.55 10.31
CA LEU A 73 -15.44 0.48 10.36
C LEU A 73 -14.13 -0.07 10.91
N GLN A 74 -14.19 -0.84 12.00
CA GLN A 74 -13.00 -1.45 12.59
C GLN A 74 -12.36 -2.47 11.64
N PHE A 75 -13.19 -3.28 10.96
CA PHE A 75 -12.71 -4.21 9.94
C PHE A 75 -12.03 -3.47 8.79
N VAL A 76 -12.66 -2.45 8.20
CA VAL A 76 -12.10 -1.68 7.09
C VAL A 76 -10.80 -0.98 7.51
N SER A 77 -10.75 -0.39 8.70
CA SER A 77 -9.54 0.27 9.23
C SER A 77 -8.35 -0.70 9.34
N GLN A 78 -8.54 -1.85 9.98
CA GLN A 78 -7.48 -2.87 10.08
C GLN A 78 -7.07 -3.40 8.71
N LEU A 79 -8.05 -3.53 7.81
CA LEU A 79 -7.83 -4.10 6.51
C LEU A 79 -7.04 -3.17 5.58
N ILE A 80 -7.22 -1.85 5.67
CA ILE A 80 -6.39 -0.87 4.96
C ILE A 80 -4.90 -1.12 5.27
N ASP A 81 -4.56 -1.29 6.54
CA ASP A 81 -3.18 -1.53 6.95
C ASP A 81 -2.67 -2.90 6.48
N VAL A 82 -3.53 -3.93 6.50
CA VAL A 82 -3.22 -5.28 5.98
C VAL A 82 -2.95 -5.28 4.48
N ILE A 83 -3.79 -4.61 3.67
CA ILE A 83 -3.56 -4.46 2.22
C ILE A 83 -2.21 -3.80 1.97
N GLY A 84 -1.92 -2.69 2.66
CA GLY A 84 -0.64 -1.98 2.53
C GLY A 84 0.56 -2.89 2.84
N PHE A 85 0.46 -3.68 3.91
CA PHE A 85 1.50 -4.64 4.29
C PHE A 85 1.71 -5.74 3.25
N PHE A 86 0.64 -6.38 2.75
CA PHE A 86 0.78 -7.40 1.72
C PHE A 86 1.28 -6.84 0.39
N ALA A 87 0.82 -5.65 -0.02
CA ALA A 87 1.31 -4.97 -1.21
C ALA A 87 2.83 -4.71 -1.11
N LEU A 88 3.31 -4.32 0.07
CA LEU A 88 4.74 -4.17 0.36
C LEU A 88 5.49 -5.51 0.24
N LEU A 89 5.00 -6.60 0.84
CA LEU A 89 5.64 -7.91 0.73
C LEU A 89 5.72 -8.41 -0.73
N ILE A 90 4.65 -8.22 -1.49
CA ILE A 90 4.59 -8.56 -2.92
C ILE A 90 5.59 -7.68 -3.70
N ALA A 91 5.72 -6.39 -3.38
CA ALA A 91 6.72 -5.50 -3.99
C ALA A 91 8.14 -6.00 -3.80
N PHE A 92 8.50 -6.42 -2.59
CA PHE A 92 9.80 -7.02 -2.32
C PHE A 92 9.99 -8.34 -3.09
N ALA A 93 9.00 -9.23 -3.05
CA ALA A 93 9.08 -10.53 -3.71
C ALA A 93 9.26 -10.40 -5.24
N ILE A 94 8.49 -9.52 -5.88
CA ILE A 94 8.62 -9.24 -7.31
C ILE A 94 9.94 -8.53 -7.59
N GLY A 95 10.27 -7.49 -6.83
CA GLY A 95 11.48 -6.68 -7.03
C GLY A 95 12.77 -7.50 -6.96
N MET A 96 12.89 -8.40 -5.99
CA MET A 96 14.06 -9.29 -5.85
C MET A 96 14.16 -10.28 -7.01
N THR A 97 13.04 -10.78 -7.51
CA THR A 97 13.06 -11.94 -8.39
C THR A 97 12.99 -11.56 -9.88
N ALA A 98 12.48 -10.39 -10.25
CA ALA A 98 12.17 -10.04 -11.64
C ALA A 98 13.41 -9.98 -12.57
N ILE A 99 14.54 -9.45 -12.08
CA ILE A 99 15.78 -9.29 -12.88
C ILE A 99 16.89 -10.25 -12.45
N TYR A 100 17.14 -10.40 -11.15
CA TYR A 100 18.33 -11.08 -10.66
C TYR A 100 18.41 -12.56 -11.06
N HIS A 101 17.26 -13.26 -11.00
CA HIS A 101 17.20 -14.68 -11.36
C HIS A 101 17.51 -14.94 -12.86
N ASP A 102 17.15 -14.01 -13.75
CA ASP A 102 17.50 -14.11 -15.18
C ASP A 102 19.00 -13.95 -15.41
N LEU A 103 19.66 -13.13 -14.58
CA LEU A 103 21.09 -12.89 -14.65
C LEU A 103 21.90 -14.09 -14.14
N GLU A 104 21.45 -14.76 -13.07
CA GLU A 104 22.11 -15.95 -12.54
C GLU A 104 21.80 -17.24 -13.32
N SER A 105 20.57 -17.44 -13.78
CA SER A 105 20.16 -18.71 -14.43
C SER A 105 20.64 -18.89 -15.87
N GLY A 106 21.37 -17.92 -16.43
CA GLY A 106 21.80 -17.92 -17.84
C GLY A 106 20.65 -17.74 -18.84
N ALA A 107 19.39 -17.59 -18.38
CA ALA A 107 18.24 -17.28 -19.23
C ALA A 107 18.41 -15.95 -19.99
N ALA A 108 19.15 -15.00 -19.40
CA ALA A 108 19.63 -13.80 -20.05
C ALA A 108 20.34 -14.10 -21.40
N VAL A 109 21.16 -15.15 -21.49
CA VAL A 109 21.90 -15.51 -22.71
C VAL A 109 20.94 -15.99 -23.81
N GLY A 110 19.87 -16.71 -23.46
CA GLY A 110 18.82 -17.14 -24.42
C GLY A 110 17.89 -16.02 -24.87
N ILE A 111 17.76 -14.95 -24.08
CA ILE A 111 16.98 -13.75 -24.44
C ILE A 111 17.84 -12.77 -25.25
N PHE A 112 19.12 -12.61 -24.91
CA PHE A 112 20.07 -11.75 -25.62
C PHE A 112 20.63 -12.37 -26.90
N SER A 113 20.51 -13.69 -27.10
CA SER A 113 20.78 -14.32 -28.39
C SER A 113 19.76 -13.94 -29.46
N LYS A 114 18.61 -13.37 -29.07
CA LYS A 114 17.65 -12.74 -29.97
C LYS A 114 17.92 -11.23 -30.03
N PRO A 115 17.72 -10.57 -31.19
CA PRO A 115 17.92 -9.13 -31.32
C PRO A 115 16.79 -8.35 -30.60
N VAL A 116 16.81 -8.36 -29.27
CA VAL A 116 15.89 -7.60 -28.42
C VAL A 116 16.61 -6.35 -27.96
N SER A 117 16.03 -5.17 -28.25
CA SER A 117 16.60 -3.92 -27.76
C SER A 117 16.55 -3.86 -26.23
N ARG A 118 17.55 -3.24 -25.62
CA ARG A 118 17.66 -3.10 -24.15
C ARG A 118 16.44 -2.42 -23.54
N LEU A 119 15.94 -1.40 -24.21
CA LEU A 119 14.71 -0.71 -23.84
C LEU A 119 13.51 -1.68 -23.86
N SER A 120 13.44 -2.56 -24.86
CA SER A 120 12.39 -3.58 -24.91
C SER A 120 12.48 -4.58 -23.74
N PHE A 121 13.70 -4.96 -23.35
CA PHE A 121 13.91 -5.85 -22.22
C PHE A 121 13.49 -5.21 -20.90
N THR A 122 14.04 -4.03 -20.57
CA THR A 122 13.74 -3.34 -19.32
C THR A 122 12.26 -2.96 -19.23
N ALA A 123 11.70 -2.37 -20.29
CA ALA A 123 10.29 -1.99 -20.31
C ALA A 123 9.38 -3.22 -20.19
N GLY A 124 9.73 -4.34 -20.84
CA GLY A 124 8.97 -5.59 -20.73
C GLY A 124 8.99 -6.17 -19.31
N LYS A 125 10.16 -6.16 -18.64
CA LYS A 125 10.32 -6.62 -17.25
C LYS A 125 9.53 -5.75 -16.26
N VAL A 126 9.67 -4.43 -16.37
CA VAL A 126 8.92 -3.48 -15.52
C VAL A 126 7.42 -3.60 -15.77
N ALA A 127 6.97 -3.65 -17.03
CA ALA A 127 5.55 -3.79 -17.35
C ALA A 127 4.97 -5.11 -16.81
N ALA A 128 5.67 -6.24 -16.96
CA ALA A 128 5.23 -7.51 -16.39
C ALA A 128 5.14 -7.47 -14.86
N ALA A 129 6.14 -6.87 -14.21
CA ALA A 129 6.17 -6.72 -12.75
C ALA A 129 4.99 -5.87 -12.25
N LEU A 130 4.70 -4.75 -12.92
CA LEU A 130 3.55 -3.89 -12.62
C LEU A 130 2.22 -4.62 -12.84
N VAL A 131 2.07 -5.34 -13.95
CA VAL A 131 0.85 -6.13 -14.22
C VAL A 131 0.65 -7.20 -13.15
N ALA A 132 1.71 -7.92 -12.76
CA ALA A 132 1.62 -8.90 -11.68
C ALA A 132 1.21 -8.26 -10.35
N MET A 133 1.77 -7.08 -10.02
CA MET A 133 1.39 -6.32 -8.83
C MET A 133 -0.09 -5.95 -8.83
N ILE A 134 -0.56 -5.33 -9.92
CA ILE A 134 -1.95 -4.89 -10.09
C ILE A 134 -2.90 -6.09 -9.95
N VAL A 135 -2.57 -7.22 -10.57
CA VAL A 135 -3.41 -8.42 -10.51
C VAL A 135 -3.46 -8.99 -9.10
N ILE A 136 -2.33 -9.18 -8.43
CA ILE A 136 -2.32 -9.83 -7.11
C ILE A 136 -2.97 -8.94 -6.05
N VAL A 137 -2.57 -7.66 -5.97
CA VAL A 137 -3.16 -6.72 -5.01
C VAL A 137 -4.62 -6.42 -5.36
N GLY A 138 -4.96 -6.35 -6.65
CA GLY A 138 -6.34 -6.21 -7.10
C GLY A 138 -7.23 -7.39 -6.71
N LEU A 139 -6.72 -8.63 -6.79
CA LEU A 139 -7.45 -9.81 -6.32
C LEU A 139 -7.68 -9.78 -4.80
N LEU A 140 -6.67 -9.40 -4.00
CA LEU A 140 -6.82 -9.24 -2.55
C LEU A 140 -7.84 -8.13 -2.21
N SER A 141 -7.88 -7.06 -2.99
CA SER A 141 -8.87 -5.99 -2.85
C SER A 141 -10.29 -6.44 -3.22
N LEU A 142 -10.43 -7.28 -4.26
CA LEU A 142 -11.72 -7.87 -4.61
C LEU A 142 -12.22 -8.81 -3.50
N GLU A 143 -11.35 -9.65 -2.96
CA GLU A 143 -11.67 -10.52 -1.83
C GLU A 143 -12.09 -9.73 -0.60
N THR A 144 -11.35 -8.68 -0.27
CA THR A 144 -11.71 -7.71 0.77
C THR A 144 -13.13 -7.20 0.61
N ARG A 145 -13.50 -6.77 -0.61
CA ARG A 145 -14.84 -6.25 -0.89
C ARG A 145 -15.90 -7.31 -0.66
N LEU A 146 -15.64 -8.55 -1.10
CA LEU A 146 -16.54 -9.67 -0.85
C LEU A 146 -16.73 -9.90 0.65
N VAL A 147 -15.67 -9.86 1.45
CA VAL A 147 -15.78 -9.99 2.91
C VAL A 147 -16.55 -8.82 3.53
N MET A 148 -16.39 -7.59 2.99
CA MET A 148 -17.14 -6.43 3.49
C MET A 148 -18.66 -6.56 3.27
N THR A 149 -19.11 -7.30 2.25
CA THR A 149 -20.55 -7.56 2.06
C THR A 149 -21.20 -8.30 3.25
N LEU A 150 -20.40 -8.98 4.09
CA LEU A 150 -20.88 -9.63 5.32
C LEU A 150 -21.34 -8.62 6.40
N PHE A 151 -21.00 -7.34 6.24
CA PHE A 151 -21.28 -6.26 7.18
C PHE A 151 -22.27 -5.21 6.63
N GLY A 152 -22.88 -5.45 5.47
CA GLY A 152 -23.91 -4.56 4.88
C GLY A 152 -23.37 -3.52 3.90
N GLY A 153 -22.05 -3.28 3.88
CA GLY A 153 -21.38 -2.46 2.88
C GLY A 153 -21.62 -0.94 3.01
N GLY A 154 -20.81 -0.15 2.31
CA GLY A 154 -20.92 1.32 2.31
C GLY A 154 -19.58 2.05 2.15
N LEU A 155 -18.47 1.38 2.42
CA LEU A 155 -17.11 1.96 2.35
C LEU A 155 -16.29 1.46 1.14
N GLU A 156 -16.96 0.97 0.09
CA GLU A 156 -16.31 0.38 -1.09
C GLU A 156 -15.44 1.38 -1.84
N GLY A 157 -15.88 2.65 -1.85
CA GLY A 157 -15.14 3.77 -2.44
C GLY A 157 -13.82 4.02 -1.70
N ALA A 158 -13.83 4.06 -0.37
CA ALA A 158 -12.63 4.24 0.44
C ALA A 158 -11.62 3.11 0.19
N LEU A 159 -12.09 1.86 0.17
CA LEU A 159 -11.27 0.69 -0.14
C LEU A 159 -10.68 0.73 -1.56
N TRP A 160 -11.44 1.23 -2.54
CA TRP A 160 -10.94 1.39 -3.91
C TRP A 160 -9.75 2.34 -3.97
N VAL A 161 -9.93 3.54 -3.41
CA VAL A 161 -8.91 4.59 -3.45
C VAL A 161 -7.68 4.15 -2.68
N GLU A 162 -7.85 3.47 -1.54
CA GLU A 162 -6.74 2.88 -0.81
C GLU A 162 -6.02 1.81 -1.63
N THR A 163 -6.75 0.92 -2.30
CA THR A 163 -6.13 -0.12 -3.14
C THR A 163 -5.27 0.48 -4.23
N VAL A 164 -5.76 1.55 -4.89
CA VAL A 164 -5.01 2.25 -5.94
C VAL A 164 -3.75 2.89 -5.34
N ALA A 165 -3.86 3.55 -4.18
CA ALA A 165 -2.70 4.12 -3.48
C ALA A 165 -1.69 3.04 -3.07
N ALA A 166 -2.15 1.92 -2.52
CA ALA A 166 -1.31 0.79 -2.12
C ALA A 166 -0.57 0.18 -3.32
N VAL A 167 -1.25 -0.01 -4.46
CA VAL A 167 -0.62 -0.49 -5.70
C VAL A 167 0.43 0.51 -6.21
N ALA A 168 0.13 1.80 -6.20
CA ALA A 168 1.08 2.84 -6.62
C ALA A 168 2.33 2.83 -5.72
N ASN A 169 2.15 2.87 -4.41
CA ASN A 169 3.23 2.84 -3.43
C ASN A 169 4.07 1.56 -3.53
N ALA A 170 3.42 0.40 -3.63
CA ALA A 170 4.09 -0.89 -3.83
C ALA A 170 4.86 -0.93 -5.16
N SER A 171 4.35 -0.31 -6.22
CA SER A 171 5.04 -0.23 -7.51
C SER A 171 6.33 0.59 -7.43
N LEU A 172 6.32 1.72 -6.72
CA LEU A 172 7.52 2.51 -6.49
C LEU A 172 8.55 1.72 -5.68
N LEU A 173 8.13 1.08 -4.59
CA LEU A 173 9.01 0.25 -3.77
C LEU A 173 9.59 -0.93 -4.56
N MET A 174 8.76 -1.59 -5.37
CA MET A 174 9.20 -2.65 -6.27
C MET A 174 10.28 -2.14 -7.24
N LEU A 175 10.11 -0.94 -7.82
CA LEU A 175 11.12 -0.33 -8.69
C LEU A 175 12.42 0.00 -7.94
N ILE A 176 12.35 0.45 -6.70
CA ILE A 176 13.53 0.69 -5.84
C ILE A 176 14.28 -0.63 -5.61
N VAL A 177 13.59 -1.67 -5.17
CA VAL A 177 14.20 -3.00 -4.93
C VAL A 177 14.80 -3.55 -6.21
N LEU A 178 14.07 -3.43 -7.32
CA LEU A 178 14.49 -3.91 -8.63
C LEU A 178 15.71 -3.12 -9.14
N ALA A 179 15.74 -1.80 -8.96
CA ALA A 179 16.92 -0.98 -9.23
C ALA A 179 18.10 -1.43 -8.36
N LEU A 180 17.95 -1.56 -7.05
CA LEU A 180 19.05 -1.97 -6.15
C LEU A 180 19.56 -3.38 -6.47
N SER A 181 18.67 -4.33 -6.77
CA SER A 181 19.02 -5.73 -7.11
C SER A 181 19.93 -5.85 -8.34
N THR A 182 19.95 -4.83 -9.19
CA THR A 182 20.85 -4.79 -10.36
C THR A 182 22.29 -4.40 -9.98
N TRP A 183 22.51 -3.74 -8.84
CA TRP A 183 23.84 -3.28 -8.39
C TRP A 183 24.42 -4.13 -7.26
N MET A 184 23.58 -4.77 -6.44
CA MET A 184 24.01 -5.55 -5.28
C MET A 184 23.27 -6.90 -5.21
N ASN A 185 23.66 -7.75 -4.25
CA ASN A 185 22.95 -8.99 -3.97
C ASN A 185 21.49 -8.70 -3.58
N ASN A 186 20.55 -9.53 -4.07
CA ASN A 186 19.12 -9.44 -3.79
C ASN A 186 18.76 -9.24 -2.33
N ILE A 187 19.39 -10.00 -1.43
CA ILE A 187 19.09 -9.92 0.00
C ILE A 187 19.50 -8.55 0.54
N ILE A 188 20.68 -8.06 0.14
CA ILE A 188 21.18 -6.74 0.56
C ILE A 188 20.29 -5.63 -0.03
N ALA A 189 19.90 -5.75 -1.30
CA ALA A 189 18.99 -4.80 -1.95
C ALA A 189 17.65 -4.70 -1.20
N ALA A 190 17.08 -5.84 -0.80
CA ALA A 190 15.84 -5.88 -0.03
C ALA A 190 16.02 -5.26 1.36
N VAL A 191 17.10 -5.58 2.08
CA VAL A 191 17.37 -4.99 3.40
C VAL A 191 17.55 -3.47 3.30
N VAL A 192 18.32 -2.98 2.31
CA VAL A 192 18.55 -1.55 2.10
C VAL A 192 17.24 -0.84 1.75
N ALA A 193 16.44 -1.39 0.82
CA ALA A 193 15.14 -0.84 0.49
C ALA A 193 14.17 -0.84 1.68
N PHE A 194 14.21 -1.88 2.52
CA PHE A 194 13.39 -1.96 3.73
C PHE A 194 13.77 -0.89 4.76
N VAL A 195 15.07 -0.74 5.05
CA VAL A 195 15.57 0.31 5.95
C VAL A 195 15.22 1.70 5.40
N TYR A 196 15.43 1.91 4.09
CA TYR A 196 15.11 3.17 3.44
C TYR A 196 13.61 3.49 3.51
N ASN A 197 12.74 2.50 3.30
CA ASN A 197 11.30 2.64 3.45
C ASN A 197 10.89 2.96 4.91
N GLY A 198 11.58 2.39 5.90
CA GLY A 198 11.37 2.72 7.31
C GLY A 198 11.76 4.16 7.63
N ILE A 199 12.93 4.61 7.16
CA ILE A 199 13.39 6.00 7.31
C ILE A 199 12.41 6.96 6.63
N ALA A 200 11.92 6.61 5.44
CA ALA A 200 10.90 7.37 4.73
C ALA A 200 9.63 7.55 5.57
N GLY A 201 9.12 6.47 6.16
CA GLY A 201 7.96 6.53 7.04
C GLY A 201 8.16 7.48 8.22
N VAL A 202 9.33 7.48 8.85
CA VAL A 202 9.65 8.39 9.97
C VAL A 202 9.69 9.84 9.50
N VAL A 203 10.32 10.13 8.35
CA VAL A 203 10.39 11.49 7.80
C VAL A 203 9.00 12.03 7.46
N VAL A 204 8.16 11.21 6.83
CA VAL A 204 6.75 11.56 6.52
C VAL A 204 5.98 11.83 7.81
N LEU A 205 6.10 10.98 8.82
CA LEU A 205 5.45 11.18 10.12
C LEU A 205 5.86 12.53 10.73
N LEU A 206 7.15 12.84 10.74
CA LEU A 206 7.67 14.11 11.26
C LEU A 206 7.16 15.32 10.45
N HIS A 207 7.07 15.21 9.13
CA HIS A 207 6.52 16.27 8.28
C HIS A 207 5.03 16.49 8.55
N THR A 208 4.24 15.41 8.69
CA THR A 208 2.82 15.55 9.07
C THR A 208 2.62 16.15 10.47
N ALA A 209 3.49 15.83 11.42
CA ALA A 209 3.47 16.43 12.77
C ALA A 209 3.87 17.92 12.75
N LEU A 210 4.75 18.30 11.83
CA LEU A 210 5.12 19.69 11.57
C LEU A 210 3.94 20.49 11.03
N ASP A 211 3.23 19.95 10.05
CA ASP A 211 2.04 20.57 9.47
C ASP A 211 0.89 20.70 10.47
N ALA A 212 0.76 19.72 11.38
CA ALA A 212 -0.18 19.77 12.50
C ALA A 212 0.21 20.78 13.60
N GLY A 213 1.36 21.45 13.48
CA GLY A 213 1.85 22.43 14.45
C GLY A 213 2.38 21.83 15.75
N SER A 214 2.60 20.51 15.82
CA SER A 214 2.97 19.81 17.06
C SER A 214 4.44 20.02 17.47
N LEU A 215 5.32 20.42 16.54
CA LEU A 215 6.77 20.47 16.74
C LEU A 215 7.30 21.85 17.17
N GLY A 216 6.43 22.76 17.60
CA GLY A 216 6.82 24.11 18.03
C GLY A 216 7.36 24.99 16.89
N ASN A 217 7.96 26.14 17.23
CA ASN A 217 8.35 27.20 16.27
C ASN A 217 9.85 27.22 15.91
N ASN A 218 10.56 26.10 15.97
CA ASN A 218 11.97 26.06 15.57
C ASN A 218 12.14 25.99 14.04
N THR A 219 12.50 27.12 13.42
CA THR A 219 12.67 27.26 11.97
C THR A 219 13.70 26.28 11.37
N PHE A 220 14.77 25.96 12.10
CA PHE A 220 15.81 25.06 11.60
C PHE A 220 15.32 23.62 11.50
N ILE A 221 14.62 23.15 12.55
CA ILE A 221 14.01 21.80 12.55
C ILE A 221 12.98 21.70 11.43
N LYS A 222 12.19 22.76 11.22
CA LYS A 222 11.20 22.78 10.14
C LYS A 222 11.84 22.62 8.76
N ALA A 223 12.84 23.45 8.46
CA ALA A 223 13.57 23.39 7.20
C ALA A 223 14.24 22.02 6.98
N ALA A 224 14.83 21.42 8.02
CA ALA A 224 15.47 20.11 7.91
C ALA A 224 14.47 18.98 7.61
N ILE A 225 13.29 19.00 8.24
CA ILE A 225 12.22 18.03 7.99
C ILE A 225 11.66 18.20 6.57
N ASP A 226 11.42 19.44 6.13
CA ASP A 226 10.90 19.73 4.79
C ASP A 226 11.88 19.27 3.70
N ILE A 227 13.18 19.56 3.86
CA ILE A 227 14.20 19.08 2.94
C ILE A 227 14.25 17.54 2.95
N GLY A 228 14.19 16.92 4.14
CA GLY A 228 14.15 15.47 4.28
C GLY A 228 12.97 14.83 3.55
N TYR A 229 11.78 15.43 3.65
CA TYR A 229 10.54 14.97 3.02
C TYR A 229 10.67 14.89 1.49
N TRP A 230 11.31 15.87 0.87
CA TRP A 230 11.53 15.92 -0.58
C TRP A 230 12.75 15.13 -1.06
N ILE A 231 13.62 14.65 -0.18
CA ILE A 231 14.75 13.78 -0.57
C ILE A 231 14.33 12.31 -0.63
N VAL A 232 13.31 11.95 0.14
CA VAL A 232 12.93 10.56 0.37
C VAL A 232 11.68 10.21 -0.48
N PRO A 233 11.60 9.00 -1.07
CA PRO A 233 10.36 8.52 -1.66
C PRO A 233 9.32 8.30 -0.56
N HIS A 234 8.45 9.29 -0.41
CA HIS A 234 7.28 9.22 0.45
C HIS A 234 6.11 8.54 -0.26
N HIS A 235 5.27 7.90 0.54
CA HIS A 235 4.08 7.17 0.07
C HIS A 235 2.96 8.15 -0.25
N LEU A 236 2.19 7.85 -1.29
CA LEU A 236 0.93 8.52 -1.54
C LEU A 236 -0.08 8.13 -0.47
N MET A 237 -0.67 9.13 0.18
CA MET A 237 -1.75 8.96 1.15
C MET A 237 -3.10 9.07 0.46
N SER A 238 -4.01 8.15 0.78
CA SER A 238 -5.38 8.17 0.29
C SER A 238 -6.30 8.97 1.23
N ASP A 239 -7.44 9.44 0.72
CA ASP A 239 -8.50 10.03 1.57
C ASP A 239 -9.30 8.96 2.36
N ALA A 240 -8.97 7.67 2.22
CA ALA A 240 -9.76 6.58 2.79
C ALA A 240 -9.83 6.67 4.32
N LYS A 241 -8.72 7.00 4.98
CA LYS A 241 -8.68 7.18 6.45
C LYS A 241 -9.54 8.35 6.92
N ARG A 242 -9.61 9.45 6.13
CA ARG A 242 -10.52 10.56 6.41
C ARG A 242 -11.99 10.23 6.15
N GLN A 243 -12.27 9.42 5.13
CA GLN A 243 -13.63 8.94 4.87
C GLN A 243 -14.12 8.03 6.00
N LEU A 244 -13.24 7.18 6.54
CA LEU A 244 -13.53 6.39 7.74
C LEU A 244 -13.78 7.29 8.95
N ALA A 245 -12.94 8.30 9.19
CA ALA A 245 -13.14 9.25 10.28
C ALA A 245 -14.45 10.04 10.14
N ARG A 246 -14.84 10.45 8.93
CA ARG A 246 -16.15 11.09 8.69
C ARG A 246 -17.30 10.14 9.03
N ALA A 247 -17.25 8.89 8.57
CA ALA A 247 -18.26 7.89 8.85
C ALA A 247 -18.35 7.55 10.35
N GLU A 248 -17.21 7.49 11.04
CA GLU A 248 -17.14 7.32 12.49
C GLU A 248 -17.78 8.52 13.22
N PHE A 249 -17.45 9.75 12.83
CA PHE A 249 -18.03 10.96 13.41
C PHE A 249 -19.54 11.04 13.18
N ASP A 250 -20.05 10.70 12.01
CA ASP A 250 -21.48 10.73 11.70
C ASP A 250 -22.26 9.75 12.58
N LEU A 251 -21.70 8.56 12.85
CA LEU A 251 -22.29 7.59 13.79
C LEU A 251 -22.33 8.13 15.22
N PHE A 252 -21.25 8.76 15.68
CA PHE A 252 -21.15 9.25 17.06
C PHE A 252 -21.93 10.55 17.30
N SER A 253 -21.91 11.49 16.35
CA SER A 253 -22.68 12.73 16.44
C SER A 253 -24.18 12.50 16.38
N ALA A 254 -24.63 11.48 15.63
CA ALA A 254 -26.02 11.01 15.66
C ALA A 254 -26.41 10.44 17.03
N SER A 255 -25.49 9.78 17.73
CA SER A 255 -25.71 9.22 19.08
C SER A 255 -25.56 10.22 20.23
N ALA A 256 -24.87 11.34 20.01
CA ALA A 256 -24.47 12.32 21.02
C ALA A 256 -25.15 13.70 20.86
N GLN A 257 -26.37 13.75 20.31
CA GLN A 257 -27.17 14.97 20.19
C GLN A 257 -27.39 15.63 21.57
N GLY A 258 -26.50 16.54 21.99
CA GLY A 258 -26.70 17.36 23.18
C GLY A 258 -25.46 17.86 23.93
N GLN A 259 -24.24 17.39 23.63
CA GLN A 259 -23.04 17.85 24.34
C GLN A 259 -22.03 18.41 23.35
N GLY A 260 -21.50 19.62 23.62
CA GLY A 260 -20.60 20.39 22.74
C GLY A 260 -19.27 19.70 22.46
N GLY A 261 -19.32 18.63 21.66
CA GLY A 261 -18.18 17.89 21.18
C GLY A 261 -17.39 18.67 20.11
N PRO A 262 -16.17 18.21 19.79
CA PRO A 262 -15.34 18.80 18.74
C PRO A 262 -16.13 18.84 17.42
N SER A 263 -15.91 19.89 16.62
CA SER A 263 -16.57 20.00 15.32
C SER A 263 -16.07 18.88 14.39
N LEU A 264 -16.88 18.46 13.40
CA LEU A 264 -16.47 17.50 12.36
C LEU A 264 -15.15 17.94 11.71
N ALA A 265 -14.96 19.25 11.53
CA ALA A 265 -13.75 19.82 10.96
C ALA A 265 -12.53 19.52 11.85
N ASP A 266 -12.63 19.73 13.16
CA ASP A 266 -11.52 19.45 14.09
C ASP A 266 -11.16 17.96 14.15
N PHE A 267 -12.18 17.09 14.11
CA PHE A 267 -11.98 15.64 14.12
C PHE A 267 -11.32 15.15 12.82
N VAL A 268 -11.82 15.57 11.66
CA VAL A 268 -11.27 15.15 10.35
C VAL A 268 -9.88 15.76 10.11
N ASN A 269 -9.62 16.98 10.61
CA ASN A 269 -8.31 17.62 10.49
C ASN A 269 -7.24 16.95 11.36
N SER A 270 -7.63 16.17 12.37
CA SER A 270 -6.68 15.34 13.12
C SER A 270 -6.11 14.16 12.31
N VAL A 271 -6.79 13.79 11.21
CA VAL A 271 -6.37 12.71 10.32
C VAL A 271 -5.59 13.28 9.12
N PRO A 272 -4.40 12.72 8.80
CA PRO A 272 -3.62 13.13 7.64
C PRO A 272 -4.44 13.13 6.35
N GLY A 273 -4.16 14.10 5.48
CA GLY A 273 -4.88 14.27 4.23
C GLY A 273 -4.43 13.36 3.13
N ALA A 274 -5.27 13.27 2.09
CA ALA A 274 -4.83 12.73 0.82
C ALA A 274 -3.62 13.52 0.30
N SER A 275 -2.73 12.83 -0.39
CA SER A 275 -1.55 13.43 -1.01
C SER A 275 -1.93 14.62 -1.89
N SER A 276 -1.13 15.67 -1.78
CA SER A 276 -1.24 16.86 -2.59
C SER A 276 -0.82 16.58 -4.04
N VAL A 277 -1.13 17.52 -4.94
CA VAL A 277 -0.68 17.46 -6.34
C VAL A 277 0.85 17.42 -6.41
N GLN A 278 1.55 18.10 -5.48
CA GLN A 278 3.02 18.12 -5.46
C GLN A 278 3.58 16.74 -5.14
N ASP A 279 2.98 16.03 -4.18
CA ASP A 279 3.38 14.65 -3.83
C ASP A 279 3.18 13.69 -5.02
N ILE A 280 2.08 13.85 -5.77
CA ILE A 280 1.82 13.02 -6.96
C ILE A 280 2.87 13.29 -8.04
N VAL A 281 3.20 14.55 -8.32
CA VAL A 281 4.23 14.91 -9.31
C VAL A 281 5.59 14.36 -8.90
N TRP A 282 5.93 14.47 -7.62
CA TRP A 282 7.17 13.91 -7.08
C TRP A 282 7.22 12.39 -7.17
N TRP A 283 6.11 11.71 -6.85
CA TRP A 283 5.98 10.27 -7.01
C TRP A 283 6.20 9.84 -8.47
N VAL A 284 5.58 10.53 -9.44
CA VAL A 284 5.77 10.25 -10.88
C VAL A 284 7.23 10.44 -11.29
N PHE A 285 7.87 11.51 -10.80
CA PHE A 285 9.30 11.73 -11.01
C PHE A 285 10.15 10.57 -10.47
N LEU A 286 9.88 10.10 -9.25
CA LEU A 286 10.60 8.98 -8.64
C LEU A 286 10.41 7.68 -9.42
N VAL A 287 9.19 7.39 -9.89
CA VAL A 287 8.93 6.23 -10.76
C VAL A 287 9.75 6.31 -12.03
N ALA A 288 9.79 7.46 -12.69
CA ALA A 288 10.59 7.68 -13.90
C ALA A 288 12.10 7.54 -13.60
N LEU A 289 12.57 8.10 -12.48
CA LEU A 289 13.95 8.03 -12.03
C LEU A 289 14.39 6.57 -11.80
N PHE A 290 13.64 5.81 -11.00
CA PHE A 290 13.99 4.42 -10.71
C PHE A 290 13.85 3.52 -11.95
N ALA A 291 12.86 3.74 -12.81
CA ALA A 291 12.77 3.06 -14.10
C ALA A 291 13.99 3.34 -15.00
N ALA A 292 14.47 4.59 -15.03
CA ALA A 292 15.69 4.96 -15.75
C ALA A 292 16.95 4.33 -15.14
N LEU A 293 17.06 4.27 -13.81
CA LEU A 293 18.16 3.59 -13.12
C LEU A 293 18.22 2.10 -13.45
N VAL A 294 17.08 1.42 -13.51
CA VAL A 294 17.00 0.01 -13.94
C VAL A 294 17.51 -0.14 -15.37
N TYR A 295 17.11 0.74 -16.29
CA TYR A 295 17.59 0.72 -17.67
C TYR A 295 19.11 0.90 -17.76
N LEU A 296 19.67 1.87 -17.02
CA LEU A 296 21.11 2.12 -16.97
C LEU A 296 21.89 0.95 -16.36
N ALA A 297 21.34 0.28 -15.35
CA ALA A 297 22.01 -0.83 -14.70
C ALA A 297 22.08 -2.08 -15.58
N VAL A 298 21.00 -2.38 -16.31
CA VAL A 298 20.97 -3.49 -17.28
C VAL A 298 22.05 -3.29 -18.36
N ARG A 299 22.33 -2.03 -18.78
CA ARG A 299 23.41 -1.73 -19.71
C ARG A 299 24.79 -2.18 -19.19
N ARG A 300 25.05 -2.04 -17.89
CA ARG A 300 26.39 -2.30 -17.30
C ARG A 300 26.70 -3.79 -17.19
N ARG A 301 25.72 -4.64 -16.89
CA ARG A 301 25.92 -6.09 -16.73
C ARG A 301 25.97 -6.87 -18.05
N GLN A 302 25.64 -6.24 -19.18
CA GLN A 302 25.70 -6.84 -20.51
C GLN A 302 27.02 -6.61 -21.25
N VAL A 303 27.90 -5.75 -20.71
CA VAL A 303 29.24 -5.44 -21.23
C VAL A 303 30.24 -6.20 -20.39
#